data_AF-A0A4R6QT10-F1
#
_entry.id   AF-A0A4R6QT10-F1
#
_cell.length_a   1.000
_cell.length_b   1.000
_cell.length_c   1.000
_cell.angle_alpha   90.00
_cell.angle_beta   90.00
_cell.angle_gamma   90.00
#
_symmetry.space_group_name_H-M   'P 1'
#
loop_
_entity.id
_entity.type
_entity.pdbx_description
1 polymer ?
#
loop_
_entity_poly.entity_id
_entity_poly.type
_entity_poly.pdbx_seq_one_letter_code
_entity_poly.pdbx_strand_id
1 'polypeptide(L)' 'MSADLQQALLGAFALMLVIEGLLPFLSPAKWREMFARALQLSDGQIRFIALSSMLTGLVLLLFFWQ' A
#
# COMPACT_ATOMS: atom_id res chain seq x y z
N MET A 1 14.37 3.46 22.44
CA MET A 1 14.55 2.39 21.43
C MET A 1 13.26 1.59 21.19
N SER A 2 12.60 1.00 22.19
CA SER A 2 11.31 0.31 21.96
C SER A 2 10.12 1.26 21.74
N ALA A 3 10.08 2.39 22.46
CA ALA A 3 9.00 3.38 22.35
C ALA A 3 9.00 4.10 20.98
N ASP A 4 10.17 4.38 20.43
CA ASP A 4 10.32 5.06 19.13
C ASP A 4 9.85 4.17 17.97
N LEU A 5 10.17 2.87 18.04
CA LEU A 5 9.68 1.89 17.07
C LEU A 5 8.17 1.73 17.14
N GLN A 6 7.59 1.70 18.35
CA GLN A 6 6.14 1.63 18.53
C GLN A 6 5.44 2.85 17.91
N GLN A 7 5.96 4.05 18.12
CA GLN A 7 5.40 5.27 17.53
C GLN A 7 5.51 5.26 16.00
N ALA A 8 6.66 4.87 15.45
CA ALA A 8 6.86 4.77 14.01
C ALA A 8 5.92 3.75 13.35
N LEU A 9 5.77 2.56 13.95
CA LEU A 9 4.87 1.52 13.45
C LEU A 9 3.40 1.95 13.53
N LEU A 10 2.97 2.52 14.66
CA LEU A 10 1.61 3.01 14.81
C LEU A 10 1.30 4.15 13.84
N GLY A 11 2.23 5.09 13.64
CA GLY A 11 2.10 6.17 12.67
C GLY A 11 2.02 5.67 11.23
N ALA A 12 2.92 4.75 10.84
CA ALA A 12 2.90 4.14 9.53
C ALA A 12 1.60 3.36 9.27
N PHE A 13 1.13 2.60 10.26
CA PHE A 13 -0.12 1.86 10.18
C PHE A 13 -1.34 2.79 10.08
N ALA A 14 -1.40 3.85 10.89
CA ALA A 14 -2.47 4.84 10.80
C ALA A 14 -2.52 5.51 9.42
N LEU A 15 -1.37 5.88 8.86
CA LEU A 15 -1.31 6.49 7.53
C LEU A 15 -1.72 5.50 6.42
N MET A 16 -1.31 4.24 6.53
CA MET A 16 -1.74 3.17 5.61
C MET A 16 -3.26 3.03 5.57
N LEU A 17 -3.92 3.02 6.74
CA LEU A 17 -5.39 2.97 6.83
C LEU A 17 -6.06 4.21 6.20
N VAL A 18 -5.52 5.41 6.44
CA VAL A 18 -6.03 6.65 5.84
C VAL A 18 -5.93 6.60 4.32
N ILE A 19 -4.79 6.16 3.78
CA ILE A 19 -4.56 6.08 2.33
C ILE A 19 -5.48 5.01 1.70
N GLU A 20 -5.61 3.84 2.33
CA GLU A 20 -6.49 2.76 1.87
C GLU A 20 -7.96 3.19 1.82
N GLY A 21 -8.41 3.96 2.82
CA GLY A 21 -9.78 4.48 2.88
C GLY A 21 -10.07 5.66 1.94
N LEU A 22 -9.04 6.38 1.48
CA LEU A 22 -9.22 7.64 0.76
C LEU A 22 -10.00 7.48 -0.55
N LEU A 23 -9.62 6.48 -1.36
CA LEU A 23 -10.23 6.24 -2.66
C LEU A 23 -11.67 5.71 -2.58
N PRO A 24 -12.00 4.68 -1.77
CA PRO A 24 -13.39 4.23 -1.62
C PRO A 24 -14.30 5.31 -1.02
N PHE A 25 -13.76 6.18 -0.15
CA PHE A 25 -14.52 7.29 0.43
C PHE A 25 -14.82 8.39 -0.60
N LEU A 26 -13.81 8.85 -1.34
CA LEU A 26 -13.97 9.95 -2.31
C LEU A 26 -14.66 9.50 -3.60
N SER A 27 -14.43 8.28 -4.07
CA SER A 27 -14.96 7.79 -5.33
C SER A 27 -15.24 6.27 -5.31
N PRO A 28 -16.33 5.84 -4.67
CA PRO A 28 -16.67 4.42 -4.56
C PRO A 28 -16.93 3.75 -5.92
N ALA A 29 -17.34 4.50 -6.95
CA ALA A 29 -17.49 3.99 -8.31
C ALA A 29 -16.13 3.60 -8.94
N LYS A 30 -15.15 4.52 -8.90
CA LYS A 30 -13.80 4.26 -9.41
C LYS A 30 -13.12 3.12 -8.65
N TRP A 31 -13.30 3.07 -7.33
CA TRP A 31 -12.78 1.98 -6.51
C TRP A 31 -13.30 0.60 -6.97
N ARG A 32 -14.61 0.46 -7.14
CA ARG A 32 -15.24 -0.78 -7.64
C ARG A 32 -14.74 -1.15 -9.03
N GLU A 33 -14.58 -0.17 -9.91
CA GLU A 33 -14.05 -0.40 -11.25
C GLU A 33 -12.60 -0.91 -11.23
N MET A 34 -11.72 -0.30 -10.42
CA MET A 34 -10.34 -0.79 -10.29
C MET A 34 -10.29 -2.21 -9.72
N PHE A 35 -11.12 -2.52 -8.75
CA PHE A 35 -11.24 -3.89 -8.22
C PHE A 35 -11.72 -4.87 -9.28
N ALA A 36 -12.75 -4.52 -10.06
CA ALA A 36 -13.24 -5.37 -11.14
C ALA A 36 -12.16 -5.63 -12.19
N ARG A 37 -11.33 -4.62 -12.52
CA ARG A 37 -10.17 -4.80 -13.40
C ARG A 37 -9.11 -5.70 -12.77
N ALA A 38 -8.86 -5.58 -11.46
CA ALA A 38 -7.91 -6.44 -10.76
C ALA A 38 -8.33 -7.93 -10.79
N LEU A 39 -9.63 -8.22 -10.72
CA LEU A 39 -10.18 -9.58 -10.85
C LEU A 39 -9.99 -10.20 -12.25
N GLN A 40 -9.70 -9.39 -13.27
CA GLN A 40 -9.42 -9.88 -14.63
C GLN A 40 -7.94 -10.19 -14.86
N LEU A 41 -7.07 -9.84 -13.92
CA LEU A 41 -5.64 -10.13 -14.00
C LEU A 41 -5.39 -11.60 -13.63
N SER A 42 -4.43 -12.21 -14.31
CA SER A 42 -3.93 -13.52 -13.91
C SER A 42 -3.14 -13.44 -12.59
N ASP A 43 -3.05 -14.55 -11.86
CA ASP A 43 -2.27 -14.65 -10.62
C ASP A 43 -0.82 -14.18 -10.81
N GLY A 44 -0.21 -14.48 -11.95
CA GLY A 44 1.14 -14.03 -12.28
C GLY A 44 1.26 -12.49 -12.36
N GLN A 45 0.28 -11.83 -12.96
CA GLN A 45 0.25 -10.36 -13.07
C GLN A 45 0.04 -9.70 -11.71
N ILE A 46 -0.88 -10.23 -10.89
CA ILE A 46 -1.11 -9.72 -9.52
C ILE A 46 0.18 -9.84 -8.68
N ARG A 47 0.83 -11.01 -8.73
CA ARG A 47 2.09 -11.24 -8.00
C ARG A 47 3.22 -10.33 -8.49
N PHE A 48 3.30 -10.07 -9.80
CA PHE A 48 4.31 -9.17 -10.34
C PHE A 48 4.10 -7.71 -9.91
N ILE A 49 2.85 -7.23 -9.92
CA ILE A 49 2.49 -5.89 -9.43
C ILE A 49 2.83 -5.77 -7.94
N ALA A 50 2.46 -6.78 -7.14
CA ALA A 50 2.77 -6.82 -5.72
C ALA A 50 4.28 -6.85 -5.45
N LEU A 51 5.06 -7.65 -6.19
CA LEU A 51 6.51 -7.69 -6.06
C LEU A 51 7.14 -6.34 -6.41
N SER A 52 6.67 -5.70 -7.49
CA SER A 52 7.16 -4.39 -7.93
C SER A 52 6.90 -3.31 -6.87
N SER A 53 5.73 -3.33 -6.22
CA SER A 53 5.43 -2.38 -5.13
C SER A 53 6.28 -2.63 -3.90
N MET A 54 6.47 -3.90 -3.50
CA MET A 54 7.33 -4.27 -2.37
C MET A 54 8.79 -3.85 -2.59
N LEU A 55 9.34 -4.09 -3.78
CA LEU A 55 10.71 -3.70 -4.13
C LEU A 55 10.86 -2.18 -4.13
N THR A 56 9.89 -1.45 -4.69
CA THR A 56 9.89 0.02 -4.65
C THR A 56 9.87 0.53 -3.22
N GLY A 57 9.01 -0.03 -2.36
CA GLY A 57 8.96 0.31 -0.94
C GLY A 57 10.26 0.01 -0.21
N LEU A 58 10.90 -1.13 -0.50
CA LEU A 58 12.20 -1.49 0.08
C LEU A 58 13.30 -0.51 -0.35
N VAL A 59 13.34 -0.12 -1.63
CA VAL A 59 14.26 0.90 -2.14
C VAL A 59 14.02 2.21 -1.40
N LEU A 60 12.78 2.71 -1.33
CA LEU A 60 12.49 3.96 -0.62
C LEU A 60 12.90 3.89 0.85
N LEU A 61 12.61 2.78 1.54
CA LEU A 61 13.03 2.58 2.91
C LEU A 61 14.55 2.59 3.03
N LEU A 62 15.28 1.81 2.24
CA LEU A 62 16.73 1.74 2.30
C LEU A 62 17.44 3.05 1.92
N PHE A 63 16.83 3.90 1.08
CA PHE A 63 17.43 5.16 0.66
C PHE A 63 17.06 6.36 1.55
N PHE A 64 15.85 6.39 2.12
CA PHE A 64 15.35 7.53 2.89
C PHE A 64 15.29 7.31 4.40
N TRP A 65 15.42 6.07 4.89
CA TRP A 65 15.38 5.74 6.33
C TRP A 65 16.74 5.86 7.04
N GLN A 66 17.75 6.46 6.41
CA GLN A 66 19.02 6.79 7.08
C GLN A 66 18.79 7.82 8.20
#